data_AF-A0A3M6KEK9-F1
#
_entry.id   AF-A0A3M6KEK9-F1
#
_cell.length_a   1.000
_cell.length_b   1.000
_cell.length_c   1.000
_cell.angle_alpha   90.00
_cell.angle_beta   90.00
_cell.angle_gamma   90.00
#
_symmetry.space_group_name_H-M   'P 1'
#
loop_
_entity.id
_entity.type
_entity.pdbx_description
1 polymer ?
#
loop_
_entity_poly.entity_id
_entity_poly.type
_entity_poly.pdbx_seq_one_letter_code
_entity_poly.pdbx_strand_id
1 'polypeptide(L)' 'MKNSELRKLVSQYKEIKNKQSKKHADNFKLADKLKEIEHRYFHETGRTLKSDLKEFKEN' A
#
# COMPACT_ATOMS: atom_id res chain seq x y z
N MET A 1 -5.28 1.21 -14.55
CA MET A 1 -5.41 2.43 -13.72
C MET A 1 -4.75 3.65 -14.34
N LYS A 2 -5.29 4.86 -14.08
CA LYS A 2 -4.56 6.12 -14.32
C LYS A 2 -3.46 6.28 -13.25
N ASN A 3 -2.33 6.90 -13.58
CA ASN A 3 -1.22 7.17 -12.64
C ASN A 3 -1.66 7.84 -11.32
N SER A 4 -2.73 8.64 -11.34
CA SER A 4 -3.30 9.27 -10.14
C SER A 4 -3.86 8.26 -9.13
N GLU A 5 -4.46 7.16 -9.59
CA GLU A 5 -5.04 6.13 -8.73
C GLU A 5 -3.97 5.22 -8.13
N LEU A 6 -2.90 4.93 -8.88
CA LEU A 6 -1.74 4.22 -8.35
C LEU A 6 -1.09 4.99 -7.21
N ARG A 7 -0.88 6.31 -7.38
CA ARG A 7 -0.42 7.18 -6.30
C ARG A 7 -1.36 7.17 -5.09
N LYS A 8 -2.68 7.13 -5.29
CA LYS A 8 -3.65 7.02 -4.19
C LYS A 8 -3.55 5.68 -3.46
N LEU A 9 -3.39 4.58 -4.19
CA LEU A 9 -3.17 3.24 -3.61
C LEU A 9 -1.89 3.19 -2.78
N VAL A 10 -0.79 3.74 -3.30
CA VAL A 10 0.49 3.83 -2.59
C VAL A 10 0.38 4.66 -1.31
N SER A 11 -0.27 5.82 -1.38
CA SER A 11 -0.51 6.66 -0.19
C SER A 11 -1.39 5.96 0.84
N GLN A 12 -2.48 5.31 0.42
CA GLN A 12 -3.34 4.53 1.33
C GLN A 12 -2.58 3.39 1.99
N TYR A 13 -1.79 2.64 1.23
CA TYR A 13 -0.94 1.57 1.78
C TYR A 13 0.03 2.12 2.82
N LYS A 14 0.70 3.25 2.54
CA LYS A 14 1.66 3.89 3.45
C LYS A 14 0.99 4.36 4.74
N GLU A 15 -0.20 4.97 4.64
CA GLU A 15 -1.00 5.36 5.81
C GLU A 15 -1.44 4.17 6.65
N ILE A 16 -1.95 3.11 6.01
CA ILE A 16 -2.40 1.89 6.69
C ILE A 16 -1.22 1.22 7.39
N LYS A 17 -0.07 1.11 6.73
CA LYS A 17 1.17 0.56 7.32
C LYS A 17 1.67 1.41 8.49
N ASN A 18 1.57 2.74 8.39
CA ASN A 18 1.93 3.65 9.49
C ASN A 18 0.95 3.52 10.67
N LYS A 19 -0.35 3.38 10.38
CA LYS A 19 -1.37 3.06 11.40
C LYS A 19 -1.09 1.70 12.04
N GLN A 20 -0.69 0.69 11.27
CA GLN A 20 -0.37 -0.66 11.75
C GLN A 20 0.84 -0.65 12.70
N SER A 21 1.76 0.30 12.55
CA SER A 21 2.89 0.48 13.48
C SER A 21 2.47 1.08 14.84
N LYS A 22 1.24 1.58 15.01
CA LYS A 22 0.75 2.09 16.29
C LYS A 22 0.25 0.94 17.17
N LYS A 23 0.66 0.93 18.44
CA LYS A 23 0.43 -0.13 19.44
C LYS A 23 -1.03 -0.53 19.69
N HIS A 24 -2.01 0.30 19.30
CA HIS A 24 -3.45 0.08 19.49
C HIS A 24 -4.22 -0.12 18.18
N ALA A 25 -3.52 -0.29 17.05
CA ALA A 25 -4.18 -0.44 15.77
C ALA A 25 -4.58 -1.89 15.52
N ASP A 26 -5.79 -2.10 14.96
CA ASP A 26 -6.29 -3.40 14.53
C ASP A 26 -5.41 -3.99 13.42
N ASN A 27 -4.30 -4.62 13.80
CA ASN A 27 -3.30 -5.16 12.89
C ASN A 27 -3.89 -6.10 11.85
N PHE A 28 -4.89 -6.89 12.25
CA PHE A 28 -5.58 -7.83 11.38
C PHE A 28 -6.39 -7.12 10.29
N LYS A 29 -7.20 -6.13 10.69
CA LYS A 29 -8.06 -5.34 9.79
C LYS A 29 -7.22 -4.48 8.83
N LEU A 30 -6.08 -3.97 9.30
CA LEU A 30 -5.14 -3.23 8.49
C LEU A 30 -4.36 -4.14 7.53
N ALA A 31 -3.92 -5.33 7.99
CA ALA A 31 -3.24 -6.31 7.13
C ALA A 31 -4.13 -6.80 5.98
N ASP A 32 -5.42 -7.01 6.24
CA ASP A 32 -6.40 -7.42 5.23
C ASP A 32 -6.56 -6.34 4.14
N LYS A 33 -6.72 -5.08 4.56
CA LYS A 33 -6.73 -3.94 3.63
C LYS A 33 -5.43 -3.80 2.83
N LEU A 34 -4.26 -4.01 3.45
CA LEU A 34 -2.99 -3.96 2.72
C LEU A 34 -2.94 -5.03 1.64
N LYS A 35 -3.39 -6.25 1.93
CA LYS A 35 -3.46 -7.34 0.94
C LYS A 35 -4.42 -7.02 -0.21
N GLU A 36 -5.59 -6.46 0.08
CA GLU A 36 -6.56 -6.07 -0.96
C GLU A 36 -5.96 -5.01 -1.90
N ILE A 37 -5.33 -3.97 -1.32
CA ILE A 37 -4.64 -2.92 -2.06
C ILE A 37 -3.49 -3.50 -2.90
N GLU A 38 -2.70 -4.41 -2.35
CA GLU A 38 -1.57 -5.05 -3.03
C GLU A 38 -2.03 -5.94 -4.20
N HIS A 39 -3.09 -6.74 -4.00
CA HIS A 39 -3.69 -7.57 -5.05
C HIS A 39 -4.24 -6.73 -6.19
N ARG A 40 -4.96 -5.65 -5.87
CA ARG A 40 -5.57 -4.77 -6.89
C ARG A 40 -4.51 -4.02 -7.68
N TYR A 41 -3.49 -3.49 -7.01
CA TYR A 41 -2.37 -2.83 -7.64
C TYR A 41 -1.56 -3.79 -8.53
N PHE A 42 -1.29 -5.02 -8.07
CA PHE A 42 -0.60 -6.03 -8.87
C PHE A 42 -1.41 -6.46 -10.08
N HIS A 43 -2.72 -6.63 -9.93
CA HIS A 43 -3.61 -6.94 -11.05
C HIS A 43 -3.58 -5.87 -12.15
N GLU A 44 -3.42 -4.60 -11.77
CA GLU A 44 -3.43 -3.49 -12.73
C GLU A 44 -2.06 -3.08 -13.26
N THR A 45 -0.98 -3.27 -12.49
CA THR A 45 0.39 -2.83 -12.87
C THR A 45 1.35 -3.96 -13.14
N GLY A 46 1.02 -5.19 -12.73
CA GLY A 46 1.95 -6.31 -12.70
C GLY A 46 3.11 -6.15 -11.70
N ARG A 47 3.10 -5.10 -10.86
CA ARG A 47 4.16 -4.79 -9.90
C ARG A 47 3.63 -4.90 -8.47
N THR A 48 4.51 -5.25 -7.53
CA THR A 48 4.18 -5.25 -6.11
C THR A 48 4.36 -3.84 -5.54
N LEU A 49 3.34 -3.36 -4.84
CA LEU A 49 3.33 -2.09 -4.11
C LEU A 49 4.54 -1.94 -3.18
N LYS A 50 5.01 -3.06 -2.64
CA LYS A 50 6.19 -3.16 -1.77
C LYS A 50 7.49 -2.71 -2.46
N SER A 51 7.63 -2.98 -3.76
CA SER A 51 8.77 -2.52 -4.57
C SER A 51 8.68 -1.02 -4.86
N ASP A 52 7.49 -0.55 -5.25
CA ASP A 52 7.22 0.86 -5.54
C ASP A 52 7.51 1.75 -4.31
N LEU A 53 7.07 1.32 -3.12
CA LEU A 53 7.37 2.01 -1.85
C LEU A 53 8.85 2.05 -1.46
N LYS A 54 9.64 1.10 -1.94
CA LYS A 54 11.08 1.07 -1.70
C LYS A 54 11.81 2.04 -2.63
N GLU A 55 11.34 2.12 -3.88
CA GLU A 55 11.84 3.03 -4.91
C GLU A 55 11.54 4.51 -4.57
N PHE A 56 10.39 4.81 -3.96
CA PHE A 56 10.06 6.16 -3.46
C PHE A 56 10.91 6.67 -2.29
N LYS A 57 11.84 5.86 -1.75
CA LYS A 57 12.71 6.25 -0.62
C LYS A 57 14.10 6.73 -1.07
N GLU A 58 14.42 6.63 -2.36
CA GLU A 58 15.64 7.18 -2.98
C GLU A 58 15.26 8.32 -3.94
N ASN A 59 14.91 9.49 -3.39
CA ASN A 59 15.07 10.77 -4.06
C ASN A 59 15.08 11.93 -3.04
#